data_AF-A0A6I1W359-F1
#
_entry.id   AF-A0A6I1W359-F1
#
_cell.length_a   1.000
_cell.length_b   1.000
_cell.length_c   1.000
_cell.angle_alpha   90.00
_cell.angle_beta   90.00
_cell.angle_gamma   90.00
#
_symmetry.space_group_name_H-M   'P 1'
#
loop_
_entity.id
_entity.type
_entity.pdbx_description
1 polymer ?
#
loop_
_entity_poly.entity_id
_entity_poly.type
_entity_poly.pdbx_seq_one_letter_code
_entity_poly.pdbx_strand_id
1 'polypeptide(L)' 'MLPYPQIDPVALAIGPLKIHWYGLMYLIGIGAAWLILSRRLNRFDPTWDKEKLSDL' A
#
# COMPACT_ATOMS: atom_id res chain seq x y z
N MET A 1 12.89 23.60 -21.01
CA MET A 1 11.82 22.57 -21.02
C MET A 1 12.41 21.30 -20.45
N LEU A 2 11.88 20.80 -19.33
CA LEU A 2 12.30 19.52 -18.75
C LEU A 2 11.58 18.40 -19.52
N PRO A 3 12.29 17.48 -20.19
CA PRO A 3 11.65 16.38 -20.89
C PRO A 3 10.96 15.46 -19.88
N TYR A 4 9.76 14.99 -20.24
CA TYR A 4 9.03 14.07 -19.39
C TYR A 4 9.76 12.70 -19.37
N PRO A 5 10.08 12.17 -18.18
CA PRO A 5 10.79 10.90 -18.07
C PRO A 5 9.92 9.76 -18.58
N GLN A 6 10.45 9.01 -19.56
CA GLN A 6 9.80 7.82 -20.10
C GLN A 6 10.08 6.63 -19.17
N ILE A 7 9.29 6.50 -18.11
CA ILE A 7 9.37 5.38 -17.17
C ILE A 7 8.45 4.26 -17.65
N ASP A 8 8.96 3.04 -17.75
CA ASP A 8 8.15 1.87 -18.06
C ASP A 8 7.08 1.67 -16.96
N PRO A 9 5.79 1.63 -17.29
CA PRO A 9 4.73 1.45 -16.29
C PRO A 9 4.76 0.07 -15.61
N VAL A 10 5.45 -0.92 -16.20
CA VAL A 10 5.59 -2.27 -15.65
C VAL A 10 6.78 -2.30 -14.67
N ALA A 11 6.48 -2.56 -13.41
CA ALA A 11 7.48 -2.72 -12.35
C ALA A 11 8.13 -4.12 -12.39
N LEU A 12 7.31 -5.15 -12.64
CA LEU A 12 7.78 -6.53 -12.73
C LEU A 12 6.90 -7.33 -13.70
N ALA A 13 7.52 -8.13 -14.56
CA ALA A 13 6.84 -9.03 -15.47
C ALA A 13 7.19 -10.48 -15.13
N ILE A 14 6.18 -11.28 -14.78
CA ILE A 14 6.33 -12.73 -14.55
C ILE A 14 5.46 -13.44 -15.59
N GLY A 15 6.05 -13.79 -16.73
CA GLY A 15 5.34 -14.39 -17.86
C GLY A 15 4.19 -13.49 -18.36
N PRO A 16 2.93 -13.96 -18.40
CA PRO A 16 1.79 -13.14 -18.80
C PRO A 16 1.35 -12.11 -17.75
N LEU A 17 1.85 -12.21 -16.51
CA LEU A 17 1.46 -11.34 -15.42
C LEU A 17 2.37 -10.10 -15.37
N LYS A 18 1.77 -8.92 -15.56
CA LYS A 18 2.44 -7.62 -15.48
C LYS A 18 2.02 -6.86 -14.24
N ILE A 19 2.95 -6.68 -13.31
CA ILE A 19 2.78 -5.85 -12.13
C ILE A 19 3.20 -4.44 -12.50
N HIS A 20 2.30 -3.50 -12.30
CA HIS A 20 2.53 -2.09 -12.63
C HIS A 20 2.89 -1.28 -11.39
N TRP A 21 3.64 -0.19 -11.59
CA TRP A 21 4.03 0.72 -10.51
C TRP A 21 2.84 1.30 -9.75
N TYR A 22 1.74 1.62 -10.44
CA TYR A 22 0.54 2.12 -9.77
C TYR A 22 -0.02 1.11 -8.77
N GLY A 23 -0.07 -0.18 -9.15
CA GLY A 23 -0.55 -1.25 -8.27
C GLY A 23 0.36 -1.44 -7.06
N LEU A 24 1.67 -1.38 -7.29
CA LEU A 24 2.65 -1.46 -6.21
C LEU A 24 2.53 -0.29 -5.23
N MET A 25 2.31 0.93 -5.73
CA MET A 25 2.08 2.12 -4.90
C MET A 25 0.81 1.97 -4.05
N TYR A 26 -0.28 1.42 -4.58
CA TYR A 26 -1.48 1.13 -3.79
C TYR A 26 -1.21 0.10 -2.69
N LEU A 27 -0.51 -1.00 -2.99
CA LEU A 27 -0.15 -2.01 -2.00
C LEU A 27 0.70 -1.43 -0.87
N ILE A 28 1.70 -0.63 -1.22
CA ILE A 28 2.56 0.05 -0.25
C ILE A 28 1.75 1.05 0.58
N GLY A 29 0.91 1.88 -0.06
CA GLY A 29 0.11 2.90 0.62
C GLY A 29 -0.89 2.30 1.61
N ILE A 30 -1.67 1.31 1.16
CA ILE A 30 -2.66 0.62 2.00
C ILE A 30 -1.96 -0.15 3.12
N GLY A 31 -0.90 -0.90 2.80
CA GLY A 31 -0.14 -1.68 3.78
C GLY A 31 0.53 -0.79 4.83
N ALA A 32 1.10 0.35 4.42
CA ALA A 32 1.69 1.33 5.34
C ALA A 32 0.63 1.98 6.22
N ALA A 33 -0.50 2.40 5.65
CA ALA A 33 -1.60 2.99 6.40
C ALA A 33 -2.14 2.02 7.46
N TRP A 34 -2.39 0.76 7.07
CA TRP A 34 -2.82 -0.30 7.98
C TRP A 34 -1.81 -0.53 9.09
N LEU A 35 -0.53 -0.65 8.76
CA LEU A 35 0.53 -0.92 9.72
C LEU A 35 0.70 0.23 10.72
N ILE A 36 0.63 1.49 10.25
CA ILE A 36 0.65 2.67 11.12
C ILE A 36 -0.57 2.67 12.03
N LEU A 37 -1.76 2.44 11.47
CA LEU A 37 -3.02 2.45 12.22
C LEU A 37 -3.04 1.34 13.27
N SER A 38 -2.68 0.11 12.89
CA SER A 38 -2.53 -1.04 13.79
C SER A 38 -1.53 -0.79 14.93
N ARG A 39 -0.43 -0.09 14.67
CA ARG A 39 0.52 0.30 15.72
C ARG A 39 0.02 1.41 16.63
N ARG A 40 -0.84 2.29 16.13
CA ARG A 40 -1.35 3.46 16.87
C ARG A 40 -2.64 3.17 17.64
N LEU A 41 -3.38 2.13 17.26
CA LEU A 41 -4.64 1.70 17.87
C LEU A 41 -4.54 1.55 19.39
N ASN A 42 -3.52 0.82 19.87
CA ASN A 42 -3.27 0.63 21.31
C ASN A 42 -3.04 1.93 22.09
N ARG A 43 -2.69 3.05 21.43
CA ARG A 43 -2.53 4.36 22.08
C ARG A 43 -3.79 5.22 22.05
N PHE A 44 -4.71 4.95 21.13
CA PHE A 44 -5.88 5.78 20.91
C PHE A 44 -7.10 5.24 21.65
N ASP A 45 -7.30 3.93 21.65
CA ASP A 45 -8.43 3.29 22.33
C ASP A 45 -8.08 1.82 22.68
N PRO A 46 -7.96 1.46 23.98
CA PRO A 46 -7.63 0.09 24.40
C PRO A 46 -8.68 -0.95 24.01
N THR A 47 -9.88 -0.52 23.61
CA THR A 47 -11.01 -1.39 23.24
C THR A 47 -11.06 -1.73 21.74
N TRP A 48 -10.20 -1.12 20.93
CA TRP A 48 -10.09 -1.46 19.50
C TRP A 48 -9.00 -2.49 19.27
N ASP A 49 -9.41 -3.70 18.90
CA ASP A 49 -8.51 -4.79 18.55
C ASP A 49 -8.20 -4.83 17.04
N LYS A 50 -7.11 -5.51 16.65
CA LYS A 50 -6.69 -5.59 15.24
C LYS A 50 -7.73 -6.23 14.33
N GLU A 51 -8.57 -7.11 14.87
CA GLU A 51 -9.67 -7.78 14.15
C GLU A 51 -10.77 -6.79 13.74
N LYS A 52 -11.10 -5.81 14.58
CA LYS A 52 -12.07 -4.75 14.22
C LYS A 52 -11.53 -3.82 13.14
N LEU A 53 -10.21 -3.61 13.11
CA LEU A 53 -9.59 -2.84 12.05
C LEU A 53 -9.68 -3.55 10.71
N SER A 54 -9.64 -4.88 10.70
CA SER A 54 -9.74 -5.67 9.47
C SER A 54 -11.15 -5.88 8.95
N ASP A 55 -12.14 -5.73 9.82
CA ASP A 55 -13.56 -5.84 9.46
C ASP A 55 -14.13 -4.56 8.80
N LEU A 56 -13.40 -3.44 8.85
CA LEU A 56 -13.76 -2.16 8.21
C LEU A 56 -13.26 -2.08 6.76
#